data_AF-A0A6J1E379-F1
#
_entry.id   AF-A0A6J1E379-F1
#
_cell.length_a   1.000
_cell.length_b   1.000
_cell.length_c   1.000
_cell.angle_alpha   90.00
_cell.angle_beta   90.00
_cell.angle_gamma   90.00
#
_symmetry.space_group_name_H-M   'P 1'
#
loop_
_entity.id
_entity.type
_entity.pdbx_description
1 polymer ?
#
loop_
_entity_poly.entity_id
_entity_poly.type
_entity_poly.pdbx_seq_one_letter_code
_entity_poly.pdbx_strand_id
1 'polypeptide(L)'
;MAFVFTNSQQRRPPFDGSYPQLSGAGANRSSLVLGLPSLNNYIPTLAGYNCPNTNYQPSDVAKACVITIQTMSEAARFQKIQDAVPNNLVPNPEILSLENNWGRLSRQVQLAESNGGRFTSNVTLQDPTGATVMVSNVNSPYVRGNIRLLLNQQNAPTTSEHENYATM
;
A
#
# COMPACT_ATOMS: atom_id res chain seq x y z
N MET A 1 -16.46 -17.14 -11.79
CA MET A 1 -16.01 -16.99 -13.19
C MET A 1 -14.75 -16.15 -13.18
N ALA A 2 -13.66 -16.57 -13.83
CA ALA A 2 -12.42 -15.79 -13.87
C ALA A 2 -12.44 -14.85 -15.08
N PHE A 3 -12.13 -13.57 -14.87
CA PHE A 3 -12.09 -12.56 -15.94
C PHE A 3 -10.68 -12.29 -16.47
N VAL A 4 -9.65 -12.72 -15.73
CA VAL A 4 -8.24 -12.47 -16.07
C VAL A 4 -7.49 -13.78 -16.26
N PHE A 5 -6.53 -13.78 -17.18
CA PHE A 5 -5.66 -14.93 -17.47
C PHE A 5 -6.41 -16.25 -17.68
N THR A 6 -7.51 -16.22 -18.46
CA THR A 6 -8.38 -17.39 -18.67
C THR A 6 -7.73 -18.50 -19.49
N ASN A 7 -6.71 -18.17 -20.28
CA ASN A 7 -5.96 -19.10 -21.11
C ASN A 7 -4.67 -19.62 -20.41
N SER A 8 -4.50 -19.38 -19.11
CA SER A 8 -3.32 -19.83 -18.36
C SER A 8 -3.69 -20.82 -17.25
N GLN A 9 -2.69 -21.54 -16.74
CA GLN A 9 -2.86 -22.34 -15.53
C GLN A 9 -2.92 -21.39 -14.33
N GLN A 10 -4.11 -21.23 -13.76
CA GLN A 10 -4.31 -20.38 -12.58
C GLN A 10 -3.86 -21.10 -11.32
N ARG A 11 -2.84 -20.54 -10.66
CA ARG A 11 -2.35 -21.01 -9.35
C ARG A 11 -2.55 -19.93 -8.31
N ARG A 12 -2.90 -20.34 -7.10
CA ARG A 12 -3.10 -19.43 -5.96
C ARG A 12 -1.94 -19.60 -4.97
N PRO A 13 -1.25 -18.50 -4.61
CA PRO A 13 -0.36 -18.51 -3.45
C PRO A 13 -1.13 -18.85 -2.16
N PRO A 14 -0.46 -19.29 -1.09
CA PRO A 14 -1.09 -19.61 0.20
C PRO A 14 -1.42 -18.37 1.05
N PHE A 15 -1.57 -17.21 0.42
CA PHE A 15 -1.87 -15.91 1.04
C PHE A 15 -2.64 -15.05 0.04
N ASP A 16 -3.37 -14.04 0.54
CA ASP A 16 -3.99 -13.01 -0.28
C ASP A 16 -3.08 -11.77 -0.45
N GLY A 17 -3.58 -10.73 -1.13
CA GLY A 17 -2.83 -9.50 -1.40
C GLY A 17 -2.70 -8.56 -0.20
N SER A 18 -3.33 -8.87 0.94
CA SER A 18 -3.38 -7.99 2.09
C SER A 18 -2.03 -7.91 2.82
N TYR A 19 -1.69 -6.71 3.31
CA TYR A 19 -0.46 -6.55 4.09
C TYR A 19 -0.35 -7.49 5.31
N PRO A 20 -1.44 -7.80 6.06
CA PRO A 20 -1.37 -8.81 7.11
C PRO A 20 -0.97 -10.20 6.61
N GLN A 21 -1.59 -10.70 5.54
CA GLN A 21 -1.28 -12.04 4.99
C GLN A 21 0.12 -12.09 4.38
N LEU A 22 0.51 -11.04 3.64
CA LEU A 22 1.87 -10.91 3.10
C LEU A 22 2.92 -10.89 4.22
N SER A 23 2.66 -10.13 5.30
CA SER A 23 3.56 -10.12 6.46
C SER A 23 3.61 -11.49 7.15
N GLY A 24 2.49 -12.19 7.29
CA GLY A 24 2.42 -13.56 7.82
C GLY A 24 3.19 -14.57 6.98
N ALA A 25 3.28 -14.34 5.66
CA ALA A 25 4.11 -15.10 4.73
C ALA A 25 5.60 -14.69 4.74
N GLY A 26 6.01 -13.78 5.63
CA GLY A 26 7.41 -13.36 5.81
C GLY A 26 7.80 -12.09 5.05
N ALA A 27 6.84 -11.33 4.54
CA ALA A 27 7.06 -10.06 3.84
C ALA A 27 6.70 -8.84 4.70
N ASN A 28 7.41 -8.65 5.81
CA ASN A 28 7.16 -7.52 6.70
C ASN A 28 7.68 -6.20 6.07
N ARG A 29 6.79 -5.24 5.83
CA ARG A 29 7.13 -3.93 5.24
C ARG A 29 8.18 -3.16 6.04
N SER A 30 8.19 -3.26 7.37
CA SER A 30 9.11 -2.47 8.21
C SER A 30 10.55 -2.98 8.21
N SER A 31 10.82 -4.14 7.60
CA SER A 31 12.17 -4.71 7.49
C SER A 31 12.61 -4.95 6.04
N LEU A 32 11.73 -4.73 5.07
CA LEU A 32 12.06 -4.89 3.65
C LEU A 32 12.56 -3.57 3.05
N VAL A 33 13.65 -3.66 2.30
CA VAL A 33 14.13 -2.55 1.48
C VAL A 33 13.24 -2.45 0.25
N LEU A 34 12.53 -1.33 0.10
CA LEU A 34 11.58 -1.09 -0.98
C LEU A 34 12.13 -0.05 -1.96
N GLY A 35 11.89 -0.27 -3.25
CA GLY A 35 12.33 0.63 -4.31
C GLY A 35 12.59 -0.09 -5.63
N LEU A 36 12.96 0.66 -6.67
CA LEU A 36 13.18 0.11 -8.01
C LEU A 36 14.30 -0.94 -8.08
N PRO A 37 15.47 -0.75 -7.43
CA PRO A 37 16.48 -1.81 -7.42
C PRO A 37 16.01 -3.09 -6.72
N SER A 38 15.28 -2.98 -5.60
CA SER A 38 14.67 -4.15 -4.95
C SER A 38 13.65 -4.80 -5.88
N LEU A 39 12.81 -4.02 -6.56
CA LEU A 39 11.84 -4.54 -7.52
C LEU A 39 12.53 -5.36 -8.62
N ASN A 40 13.60 -4.82 -9.21
CA ASN A 40 14.36 -5.53 -10.25
C ASN A 40 14.88 -6.90 -9.80
N ASN A 41 15.30 -7.01 -8.53
CA ASN A 41 15.79 -8.26 -7.96
C ASN A 41 14.67 -9.28 -7.68
N TYR A 42 13.45 -8.81 -7.41
CA TYR A 42 12.32 -9.66 -7.02
C TYR A 42 11.34 -9.98 -8.17
N ILE A 43 11.40 -9.26 -9.30
CA ILE A 43 10.61 -9.59 -10.51
C ILE A 43 10.83 -11.04 -10.98
N PRO A 44 12.08 -11.57 -11.05
CA PRO A 44 12.31 -12.96 -11.44
C PRO A 44 11.61 -13.98 -10.55
N THR A 45 11.39 -13.65 -9.27
CA THR A 45 10.63 -14.49 -8.33
C THR A 45 9.17 -14.64 -8.77
N LEU A 46 8.53 -13.55 -9.20
CA LEU A 46 7.14 -13.60 -9.68
C LEU A 46 7.02 -14.38 -11.00
N ALA A 47 7.97 -14.17 -11.91
CA ALA A 47 7.97 -14.82 -13.22
C ALA A 47 8.31 -16.31 -13.13
N GLY A 48 9.20 -16.69 -12.21
CA GLY A 48 9.68 -18.06 -12.06
C GLY A 48 8.90 -18.90 -11.05
N TYR A 49 8.00 -18.32 -10.24
CA TYR A 49 7.32 -19.08 -9.20
C TYR A 49 6.56 -20.29 -9.77
N ASN A 50 6.84 -21.48 -9.23
CA ASN A 50 6.31 -22.75 -9.70
C ASN A 50 6.72 -23.17 -11.14
N CYS A 51 7.71 -22.53 -11.75
CA CYS A 51 8.31 -23.01 -13.00
C CYS A 51 9.27 -24.17 -12.74
N PRO A 52 9.38 -25.15 -13.68
CA PRO A 52 10.44 -26.14 -13.64
C PRO A 52 11.81 -25.45 -13.55
N ASN A 53 12.70 -25.95 -12.68
CA ASN A 53 14.06 -25.43 -12.45
C ASN A 53 14.16 -24.11 -11.66
N THR A 54 13.12 -23.76 -10.90
CA THR A 54 13.18 -22.70 -9.89
C THR A 54 12.89 -23.27 -8.51
N ASN A 55 13.36 -22.60 -7.45
CA ASN A 55 13.17 -23.01 -6.05
C ASN A 55 12.56 -21.89 -5.19
N TYR A 56 11.89 -20.92 -5.82
CA TYR A 56 11.25 -19.81 -5.12
C TYR A 56 10.18 -20.29 -4.14
N GLN A 57 10.26 -19.79 -2.91
CA GLN A 57 9.32 -20.11 -1.84
C GLN A 57 8.14 -19.14 -1.85
N PRO A 58 7.00 -19.50 -1.23
CA PRO A 58 5.89 -18.56 -1.04
C PRO A 58 6.32 -17.24 -0.38
N SER A 59 7.29 -17.28 0.54
CA SER A 59 7.82 -16.08 1.19
C SER A 59 8.58 -15.16 0.24
N ASP A 60 9.26 -15.69 -0.79
CA ASP A 60 9.91 -14.88 -1.81
C ASP A 60 8.87 -14.15 -2.67
N VAL A 61 7.80 -14.85 -3.03
CA VAL A 61 6.66 -14.28 -3.78
C VAL A 61 5.97 -13.19 -2.95
N ALA A 62 5.75 -13.43 -1.65
CA ALA A 62 5.15 -12.43 -0.77
C ALA A 62 5.99 -11.15 -0.71
N LYS A 63 7.33 -11.27 -0.61
CA LYS A 63 8.25 -10.13 -0.63
C LYS A 63 8.18 -9.37 -1.96
N ALA A 64 8.16 -10.11 -3.07
CA ALA A 64 8.02 -9.52 -4.39
C ALA A 64 6.69 -8.77 -4.58
N CYS A 65 5.59 -9.33 -4.06
CA CYS A 65 4.28 -8.67 -4.04
C CYS A 65 4.31 -7.37 -3.23
N VAL A 66 4.87 -7.38 -2.02
CA VAL A 66 4.98 -6.18 -1.18
C VAL A 66 5.75 -5.09 -1.90
N ILE A 67 6.93 -5.42 -2.46
CA ILE A 67 7.76 -4.45 -3.19
C ILE A 67 7.01 -3.89 -4.41
N THR A 68 6.28 -4.73 -5.14
CA THR A 68 5.50 -4.30 -6.32
C THR A 68 4.36 -3.37 -5.91
N ILE A 69 3.56 -3.73 -4.91
CA ILE A 69 2.45 -2.90 -4.41
C ILE A 69 2.97 -1.54 -3.96
N GLN A 70 4.10 -1.51 -3.27
CA GLN A 70 4.72 -0.30 -2.73
C GLN A 70 5.27 0.63 -3.81
N THR A 71 6.01 0.06 -4.76
CA THR A 71 6.65 0.83 -5.84
C THR A 71 5.67 1.28 -6.92
N MET A 72 4.50 0.64 -7.02
CA MET A 72 3.49 0.97 -8.04
C MET A 72 2.22 1.55 -7.42
N SER A 73 1.47 0.75 -6.65
CA SER A 73 0.15 1.14 -6.13
C SER A 73 0.25 2.25 -5.08
N GLU A 74 1.16 2.13 -4.11
CA GLU A 74 1.33 3.15 -3.06
C GLU A 74 1.96 4.43 -3.60
N ALA A 75 2.95 4.31 -4.49
CA ALA A 75 3.52 5.44 -5.24
C ALA A 75 2.46 6.18 -6.08
N ALA A 76 1.53 5.45 -6.72
CA ALA A 76 0.42 6.07 -7.44
C ALA A 76 -0.59 6.77 -6.52
N ARG A 77 -0.72 6.34 -5.26
CA ARG A 77 -1.63 6.95 -4.27
C ARG A 77 -1.03 8.19 -3.62
N PHE A 78 0.29 8.21 -3.40
CA PHE A 78 0.96 9.27 -2.64
C PHE A 78 2.26 9.76 -3.29
N GLN A 79 2.36 11.07 -3.50
CA GLN A 79 3.58 11.73 -4.00
C GLN A 79 4.81 11.42 -3.12
N LYS A 80 4.66 11.50 -1.79
CA LYS A 80 5.77 11.22 -0.87
C LYS A 80 6.34 9.81 -1.03
N ILE A 81 5.50 8.82 -1.31
CA ILE A 81 5.94 7.44 -1.55
C ILE A 81 6.61 7.36 -2.93
N GLN A 82 6.02 7.98 -3.96
CA GLN A 82 6.64 8.08 -5.29
C GLN A 82 8.06 8.66 -5.22
N ASP A 83 8.29 9.72 -4.43
CA ASP A 83 9.60 10.35 -4.29
C ASP A 83 10.62 9.47 -3.55
N ALA A 84 10.15 8.52 -2.73
CA ALA A 84 10.99 7.58 -2.00
C ALA A 84 11.42 6.36 -2.83
N VAL A 85 10.60 5.95 -3.82
CA VAL A 85 10.82 4.74 -4.66
C VAL A 85 12.21 4.64 -5.31
N PRO A 86 12.84 5.72 -5.81
CA PRO A 86 14.18 5.62 -6.41
C PRO A 86 15.29 5.25 -5.42
N ASN A 87 15.12 5.54 -4.13
CA ASN A 87 16.22 5.55 -3.15
C ASN A 87 16.45 4.21 -2.43
N ASN A 88 15.62 3.19 -2.70
CA ASN A 88 15.77 1.85 -2.13
C ASN A 88 15.90 1.87 -0.60
N LEU A 89 14.82 2.23 0.09
CA LEU A 89 14.80 2.49 1.52
C LEU A 89 13.88 1.53 2.25
N VAL A 90 14.19 1.27 3.53
CA VAL A 90 13.21 0.69 4.44
C VAL A 90 12.17 1.78 4.76
N PRO A 91 10.86 1.49 4.62
CA PRO A 91 9.79 2.45 4.93
C PRO A 91 9.94 3.01 6.34
N ASN A 92 9.95 4.34 6.42
CA ASN A 92 9.88 5.03 7.70
C ASN A 92 8.43 5.03 8.23
N PRO A 93 8.22 5.48 9.49
CA PRO A 93 6.87 5.56 10.07
C PRO A 93 5.89 6.41 9.25
N GLU A 94 6.35 7.49 8.60
CA GLU A 94 5.51 8.33 7.73
C GLU A 94 4.90 7.51 6.59
N ILE A 95 5.74 6.81 5.81
CA ILE A 95 5.33 5.98 4.68
C ILE A 95 4.33 4.91 5.13
N LEU A 96 4.66 4.17 6.20
CA LEU A 96 3.77 3.13 6.74
C LEU A 96 2.42 3.70 7.22
N SER A 97 2.44 4.88 7.85
CA SER A 97 1.21 5.53 8.32
C SER A 97 0.32 6.01 7.17
N LEU A 98 0.91 6.47 6.05
CA LEU A 98 0.18 6.88 4.85
C LEU A 98 -0.53 5.68 4.21
N GLU A 99 0.17 4.58 3.98
CA GLU A 99 -0.39 3.35 3.42
C GLU A 99 -1.57 2.84 4.25
N ASN A 100 -1.37 2.73 5.56
CA ASN A 100 -2.38 2.20 6.48
C ASN A 100 -3.60 3.11 6.60
N ASN A 101 -3.48 4.40 6.26
CA ASN A 101 -4.56 5.38 6.39
C ASN A 101 -5.11 5.89 5.04
N TRP A 102 -4.68 5.35 3.90
CA TRP A 102 -5.15 5.83 2.58
C TRP A 102 -6.68 5.81 2.45
N GLY A 103 -7.35 4.75 2.91
CA GLY A 103 -8.82 4.68 2.89
C GLY A 103 -9.47 5.73 3.79
N ARG A 104 -8.94 5.95 4.99
CA ARG A 104 -9.45 6.96 5.95
C ARG A 104 -9.24 8.38 5.42
N LEU A 105 -8.05 8.69 4.89
CA LEU A 105 -7.76 9.96 4.22
C LEU A 105 -8.68 10.17 3.03
N SER A 106 -8.85 9.17 2.17
CA SER A 106 -9.73 9.24 1.00
C SER A 106 -11.16 9.59 1.41
N ARG A 107 -11.69 8.93 2.45
CA ARG A 107 -13.03 9.22 2.97
C ARG A 107 -13.14 10.65 3.49
N GLN A 108 -12.20 11.08 4.33
CA GLN A 108 -12.27 12.41 4.95
C GLN A 108 -12.11 13.53 3.93
N VAL A 109 -11.31 13.33 2.88
CA VAL A 109 -11.22 14.26 1.74
C VAL A 109 -12.56 14.37 1.01
N GLN A 110 -13.23 13.25 0.73
CA GLN A 110 -14.55 13.26 0.08
C GLN A 110 -15.63 13.89 0.95
N LEU A 111 -15.65 13.62 2.26
CA LEU A 111 -16.61 14.24 3.19
C LEU A 111 -16.35 15.73 3.42
N ALA A 112 -15.12 16.19 3.25
CA ALA A 112 -14.75 17.58 3.43
C ALA A 112 -15.30 18.52 2.35
N GLU A 113 -15.73 18.00 1.19
CA GLU A 113 -16.33 18.79 0.11
C GLU A 113 -17.54 19.61 0.60
N SER A 114 -18.43 18.98 1.36
CA SER A 114 -19.61 19.65 1.94
C SER A 114 -19.32 20.42 3.24
N ASN A 115 -18.09 20.36 3.76
CA ASN A 115 -17.70 20.94 5.05
C ASN A 115 -16.56 21.96 4.92
N GLY A 116 -16.49 22.67 3.79
CA GLY A 116 -15.51 23.73 3.56
C GLY A 116 -14.05 23.27 3.67
N GLY A 117 -13.76 22.01 3.31
CA GLY A 117 -12.41 21.45 3.39
C GLY A 117 -12.04 20.86 4.76
N ARG A 118 -12.91 20.90 5.78
CA ARG A 118 -12.66 20.36 7.12
C ARG A 118 -13.09 18.91 7.23
N PHE A 119 -12.26 18.10 7.87
CA PHE A 119 -12.58 16.69 8.13
C PHE A 119 -13.66 16.58 9.21
N THR A 120 -14.55 15.62 9.06
CA THR A 120 -15.56 15.29 10.08
C THR A 120 -14.94 14.48 11.23
N SER A 121 -13.83 13.81 10.97
CA SER A 121 -12.99 13.16 11.97
C SER A 121 -11.52 13.27 11.58
N ASN A 122 -10.67 13.62 12.53
CA ASN A 122 -9.24 13.76 12.28
C ASN A 122 -8.62 12.40 11.93
N VAL A 123 -7.66 12.40 11.02
CA VAL A 123 -6.83 11.23 10.71
C VAL A 123 -5.49 11.38 11.41
N THR A 124 -5.13 10.39 12.22
CA THR A 124 -3.86 10.35 12.93
C THR A 124 -2.83 9.61 12.07
N LEU A 125 -1.74 10.30 11.72
CA LEU A 125 -0.60 9.80 10.98
C LEU A 125 0.66 9.87 11.85
N GLN A 126 1.80 9.47 11.27
CA GLN A 126 3.12 9.65 11.86
C GLN A 126 4.00 10.48 10.91
N ASP A 127 4.92 11.24 11.47
CA ASP A 127 6.00 11.90 10.72
C ASP A 127 7.20 10.93 10.51
N PRO A 128 8.25 11.33 9.79
CA PRO A 128 9.42 10.47 9.56
C PRO A 128 10.13 9.97 10.82
N THR A 129 9.96 10.66 11.96
CA THR A 129 10.55 10.27 13.26
C THR A 129 9.63 9.38 14.09
N GLY A 130 8.39 9.17 13.63
CA GLY A 130 7.36 8.41 14.35
C GLY A 130 6.48 9.26 15.26
N ALA A 131 6.68 10.59 15.29
CA ALA A 131 5.84 11.48 16.08
C ALA A 131 4.44 11.57 15.49
N THR A 132 3.44 11.64 16.36
CA THR A 132 2.03 11.70 15.96
C THR A 132 1.71 13.01 15.26
N VAL A 133 1.04 12.92 14.10
CA VAL A 133 0.54 14.07 13.35
C VAL A 133 -0.96 13.96 13.14
N MET A 134 -1.68 15.03 13.44
CA MET A 134 -3.13 15.09 13.28
C MET A 134 -3.51 15.84 12.00
N VAL A 135 -4.21 15.16 11.10
CA VAL A 135 -4.73 15.73 9.85
C VAL A 135 -6.22 16.01 10.01
N SER A 136 -6.61 17.28 9.93
CA SER A 136 -7.97 17.73 10.21
C SER A 136 -8.65 18.46 9.04
N ASN A 137 -7.95 18.67 7.93
CA ASN A 137 -8.47 19.37 6.77
C ASN A 137 -7.64 19.10 5.50
N VAL A 138 -8.22 19.42 4.35
CA VAL A 138 -7.63 19.18 3.01
C VAL A 138 -6.37 20.00 2.71
N ASN A 139 -6.11 21.10 3.43
CA ASN A 139 -4.89 21.90 3.24
C ASN A 139 -3.66 21.33 3.94
N SER A 140 -3.81 20.26 4.73
CA SER A 140 -2.68 19.55 5.32
C SER A 140 -1.69 19.09 4.24
N PRO A 141 -0.37 19.16 4.49
CA PRO A 141 0.65 18.68 3.55
C PRO A 141 0.58 17.16 3.30
N TYR A 142 -0.11 16.41 4.16
CA TYR A 142 -0.37 14.99 3.97
C TYR A 142 -1.49 14.72 2.97
N VAL A 143 -2.26 15.75 2.60
CA VAL A 143 -3.35 15.71 1.62
C VAL A 143 -2.96 16.55 0.41
N ARG A 144 -2.84 17.88 0.58
CA ARG A 144 -2.61 18.82 -0.51
C ARG A 144 -1.27 18.56 -1.18
N GLY A 145 -1.32 18.19 -2.46
CA GLY A 145 -0.12 17.88 -3.24
C GLY A 145 0.49 16.51 -2.94
N ASN A 146 -0.02 15.77 -1.95
CA ASN A 146 0.47 14.44 -1.61
C ASN A 146 -0.47 13.33 -2.09
N ILE A 147 -1.76 13.37 -1.72
CA ILE A 147 -2.71 12.34 -2.18
C ILE A 147 -3.00 12.54 -3.68
N ARG A 148 -2.85 11.48 -4.47
CA ARG A 148 -3.01 11.49 -5.93
C ARG A 148 -4.21 10.69 -6.40
N LEU A 149 -4.62 9.68 -5.64
CA LEU A 149 -5.80 8.87 -5.89
C LEU A 149 -6.65 8.78 -4.63
N LEU A 150 -7.97 8.82 -4.79
CA LEU A 150 -8.93 8.63 -3.70
C LEU A 150 -9.64 7.30 -3.88
N LEU A 151 -9.72 6.53 -2.80
CA LEU A 151 -10.58 5.36 -2.75
C LEU A 151 -12.05 5.80 -2.84
N ASN A 152 -12.82 5.16 -3.72
CA ASN A 152 -14.25 5.43 -3.88
C ASN A 152 -14.96 5.36 -2.52
N GLN A 153 -15.79 6.36 -2.21
CA GLN A 153 -16.50 6.48 -0.93
C GLN A 153 -17.28 5.22 -0.52
N GLN A 154 -17.89 4.50 -1.47
CA GLN A 154 -18.64 3.27 -1.21
C GLN A 154 -17.75 2.15 -0.65
N ASN A 155 -16.47 2.18 -1.01
CA ASN A 155 -15.46 1.21 -0.59
C ASN A 155 -14.56 1.75 0.52
N ALA A 156 -14.74 3.02 0.95
CA ALA A 156 -13.89 3.65 1.94
C ALA A 156 -14.42 3.38 3.37
N PRO A 157 -13.53 3.13 4.34
CA PRO A 157 -13.91 2.51 5.60
C PRO A 157 -14.85 3.44 6.36
N THR A 158 -15.97 2.90 6.84
CA THR A 158 -16.76 3.63 7.83
C THR A 158 -15.98 3.71 9.13
N THR A 159 -16.29 4.68 10.00
CA THR A 159 -15.47 5.15 11.12
C THR A 159 -15.08 4.10 12.18
N SER A 160 -15.41 2.83 11.99
CA SER A 160 -15.14 1.70 12.89
C SER A 160 -14.26 0.58 12.32
N GLU A 161 -13.82 0.63 11.05
CA GLU A 161 -13.07 -0.50 10.47
C GLU A 161 -11.59 -0.19 10.30
N HIS A 162 -10.78 -0.97 11.03
CA HIS A 162 -9.36 -1.17 10.73
C HIS A 162 -9.28 -2.16 9.57
N GLU A 163 -9.38 -1.70 8.32
CA GLU A 163 -9.18 -2.60 7.19
C GLU A 163 -8.17 -2.06 6.19
N ASN A 164 -7.19 -2.94 5.92
CA ASN A 164 -6.12 -2.79 4.96
C ASN A 164 -6.72 -2.97 3.56
N TYR A 165 -6.68 -1.92 2.74
CA TYR A 165 -7.13 -1.99 1.35
C TYR A 165 -6.12 -2.71 0.46
N ALA A 166 -6.05 -4.02 0.68
CA ALA A 166 -5.62 -5.01 -0.29
C ALA A 166 -6.41 -6.33 -0.17
N THR A 167 -7.56 -6.32 0.53
CA THR A 167 -8.60 -7.36 0.50
C THR A 167 -9.81 -6.90 -0.32
N MET A 168 -9.69 -6.95 -1.64
CA MET A 168 -10.80 -7.28 -2.55
C MET A 168 -10.24 -8.07 -3.72
#